data_AF-A0A968NNK3-F1
#
_entry.id   AF-A0A968NNK3-F1
#
_cell.length_a   1.000
_cell.length_b   1.000
_cell.length_c   1.000
_cell.angle_alpha   90.00
_cell.angle_beta   90.00
_cell.angle_gamma   90.00
#
_symmetry.space_group_name_H-M   'P 1'
#
loop_
_entity.id
_entity.type
_entity.pdbx_description
1 polymer ?
#
loop_
_entity_poly.entity_id
_entity_poly.type
_entity_poly.pdbx_seq_one_letter_code
_entity_poly.pdbx_strand_id
1 'polypeptide(L)'
;INPACPKTVKSSGLIWQTTAAKIIPEIEKMLAKDCTVFKIKIGRQSLREDIELFRQIIRLPLAPNSIVLDGNRCWEQEQLKQFVGQVDPNYILYFEEPLRDLGLYAKIDLLDSIRFAVDESFFEQKYSVLTTADNNEVFVQAQDVVFLAIKPQIFSAIAQELASVADEARVPLVISIMAGVSIYQLEAAFPRLPVIRAMPNTPATVGAGVTAVSGGAYIQPKHQETAREIFAAVGEVVEVSESLMDAVTGLSGSGPAYVALMVEALADGGVASGLPRPIAQQLALETVLGTAKLLKESKLHPAELKDRVTSPGGTTIAGIAQLEKNSFRSALIEAVKAATARSQELGK
;
A
#
# COMPACT_ATOMS: atom_id res chain seq x y z
N ILE A 1 -14.79 -4.78 -29.47
CA ILE A 1 -15.03 -3.51 -30.19
C ILE A 1 -16.54 -3.27 -30.21
N ASN A 2 -17.00 -2.28 -29.44
CA ASN A 2 -18.27 -1.57 -29.56
C ASN A 2 -18.01 -0.15 -28.97
N PRO A 3 -18.13 0.96 -29.72
CA PRO A 3 -17.46 2.24 -29.40
C PRO A 3 -18.43 3.37 -28.99
N ALA A 4 -19.31 3.14 -28.03
CA ALA A 4 -20.21 4.20 -27.56
C ALA A 4 -20.42 4.17 -26.03
N CYS A 5 -20.16 5.34 -25.42
CA CYS A 5 -20.36 5.77 -24.03
C CYS A 5 -19.23 5.53 -23.01
N PRO A 6 -18.89 6.58 -22.20
CA PRO A 6 -17.53 6.83 -21.74
C PRO A 6 -17.24 6.31 -20.34
N LYS A 7 -15.95 6.04 -20.16
CA LYS A 7 -15.26 5.61 -18.95
C LYS A 7 -15.32 6.68 -17.83
N THR A 8 -15.41 6.19 -16.58
CA THR A 8 -14.73 6.70 -15.36
C THR A 8 -15.21 8.02 -14.72
N VAL A 9 -15.81 7.94 -13.51
CA VAL A 9 -16.30 8.99 -12.55
C VAL A 9 -17.09 10.14 -13.17
N LYS A 10 -18.14 10.58 -12.48
CA LYS A 10 -18.70 11.92 -12.76
C LYS A 10 -17.71 13.01 -12.32
N SER A 11 -16.51 13.02 -12.89
CA SER A 11 -15.89 14.27 -13.31
C SER A 11 -16.84 14.76 -14.38
N SER A 12 -17.65 15.76 -14.06
CA SER A 12 -18.67 16.21 -14.98
C SER A 12 -18.09 17.06 -16.13
N GLY A 13 -16.76 17.12 -16.22
CA GLY A 13 -16.10 16.51 -17.37
C GLY A 13 -14.57 16.45 -17.30
N LEU A 14 -14.03 15.42 -17.94
CA LEU A 14 -12.60 15.16 -18.02
C LEU A 14 -12.06 15.89 -19.25
N ILE A 15 -11.29 16.96 -19.04
CA ILE A 15 -10.79 17.78 -20.14
C ILE A 15 -9.41 17.27 -20.56
N TRP A 16 -9.39 16.47 -21.62
CA TRP A 16 -8.18 15.90 -22.24
C TRP A 16 -7.46 16.90 -23.15
N GLN A 17 -7.17 18.09 -22.65
CA GLN A 17 -6.60 19.14 -23.48
C GLN A 17 -5.44 19.81 -22.75
N THR A 18 -4.43 20.24 -23.50
CA THR A 18 -3.13 20.64 -22.94
C THR A 18 -2.90 22.15 -23.02
N THR A 19 -3.87 22.93 -23.51
CA THR A 19 -3.71 24.39 -23.67
C THR A 19 -4.96 25.12 -23.19
N ALA A 20 -4.77 26.34 -22.68
CA ALA A 20 -5.87 27.16 -22.14
C ALA A 20 -6.96 27.42 -23.18
N ALA A 21 -6.57 27.68 -24.43
CA ALA A 21 -7.49 27.90 -25.56
C ALA A 21 -8.43 26.72 -25.84
N LYS A 22 -8.07 25.53 -25.36
CA LYS A 22 -8.87 24.32 -25.49
C LYS A 22 -9.61 24.04 -24.17
N ILE A 23 -8.90 24.09 -23.03
CA ILE A 23 -9.46 23.72 -21.72
C ILE A 23 -10.57 24.68 -21.25
N ILE A 24 -10.37 25.98 -21.39
CA ILE A 24 -11.28 26.99 -20.82
C ILE A 24 -12.72 26.84 -21.36
N PRO A 25 -12.95 26.75 -22.69
CA PRO A 25 -14.30 26.54 -23.22
C PRO A 25 -15.00 25.28 -22.69
N GLU A 26 -14.25 24.21 -22.42
CA GLU A 26 -14.82 22.98 -21.85
C GLU A 26 -15.16 23.15 -20.36
N ILE A 27 -14.33 23.85 -19.57
CA ILE A 27 -14.66 24.18 -18.17
C ILE A 27 -15.93 25.03 -18.12
N GLU A 28 -16.04 26.07 -18.94
CA GLU A 28 -17.22 26.93 -19.00
C GLU A 28 -18.50 26.16 -19.35
N LYS A 29 -18.41 25.24 -20.32
CA LYS A 29 -19.52 24.37 -20.70
C LYS A 29 -19.92 23.40 -19.59
N MET A 30 -18.96 22.97 -18.77
CA MET A 30 -19.21 22.09 -17.62
C MET A 30 -19.78 22.89 -16.44
N LEU A 31 -19.30 24.10 -16.18
CA LEU A 31 -19.90 25.01 -15.19
C LEU A 31 -21.38 25.27 -15.52
N ALA A 32 -21.73 25.44 -16.79
CA ALA A 32 -23.11 25.58 -17.24
C ALA A 32 -24.00 24.32 -17.02
N LYS A 33 -23.40 23.21 -16.59
CA LYS A 33 -24.05 21.93 -16.24
C LYS A 33 -23.91 21.59 -14.75
N ASP A 34 -23.68 22.59 -13.91
CA ASP A 34 -23.56 22.47 -12.45
C ASP A 34 -22.40 21.56 -11.99
N CYS A 35 -21.33 21.50 -12.78
CA CYS A 35 -20.11 20.76 -12.42
C CYS A 35 -19.31 21.56 -11.39
N THR A 36 -18.91 20.92 -10.30
CA THR A 36 -18.23 21.59 -9.18
C THR A 36 -16.75 21.23 -9.02
N VAL A 37 -16.29 20.14 -9.63
CA VAL A 37 -14.89 19.67 -9.55
C VAL A 37 -14.32 19.38 -10.94
N PHE A 38 -13.10 19.84 -11.18
CA PHE A 38 -12.42 19.78 -12.48
C PHE A 38 -11.07 19.09 -12.37
N LYS A 39 -10.89 17.99 -13.11
CA LYS A 39 -9.60 17.28 -13.21
C LYS A 39 -8.83 17.78 -14.43
N ILE A 40 -7.63 18.32 -14.18
CA ILE A 40 -6.81 19.03 -15.16
C ILE A 40 -5.46 18.35 -15.26
N LYS A 41 -5.08 17.97 -16.48
CA LYS A 41 -3.77 17.39 -16.75
C LYS A 41 -2.71 18.49 -16.87
N ILE A 42 -1.64 18.32 -16.11
CA ILE A 42 -0.44 19.17 -16.14
C ILE A 42 0.76 18.28 -16.46
N GLY A 43 1.92 18.88 -16.77
CA GLY A 43 3.15 18.11 -16.89
C GLY A 43 3.44 17.49 -18.24
N ARG A 44 2.57 17.76 -19.22
CA ARG A 44 2.80 17.42 -20.64
C ARG A 44 3.54 18.53 -21.40
N GLN A 45 3.74 19.67 -20.76
CA GLN A 45 4.36 20.87 -21.30
C GLN A 45 5.49 21.33 -20.39
N SER A 46 6.01 22.53 -20.59
CA SER A 46 6.93 23.13 -19.64
C SER A 46 6.20 23.53 -18.35
N LEU A 47 6.91 23.48 -17.21
CA LEU A 47 6.40 23.97 -15.92
C LEU A 47 5.83 25.39 -16.00
N ARG A 48 6.45 26.25 -16.81
CA ARG A 48 5.99 27.63 -17.05
C ARG A 48 4.61 27.67 -17.70
N GLU A 49 4.37 26.79 -18.67
CA GLU A 49 3.08 26.70 -19.36
C GLU A 49 2.01 26.10 -18.44
N ASP A 50 2.35 25.12 -17.61
CA ASP A 50 1.42 24.56 -16.62
C ASP A 50 0.99 25.61 -15.58
N ILE A 51 1.92 26.44 -15.09
CA ILE A 51 1.62 27.54 -14.16
C ILE A 51 0.70 28.58 -14.83
N GLU A 52 1.01 28.95 -16.06
CA GLU A 52 0.22 29.94 -16.80
C GLU A 52 -1.18 29.41 -17.12
N LEU A 53 -1.28 28.14 -17.49
CA LEU A 53 -2.56 27.45 -17.69
C LEU A 53 -3.41 27.51 -16.41
N PHE A 54 -2.84 27.13 -15.26
CA PHE A 54 -3.56 27.17 -13.99
C PHE A 54 -4.04 28.58 -13.63
N ARG A 55 -3.18 29.60 -13.80
CA ARG A 55 -3.54 31.01 -13.56
C ARG A 55 -4.68 31.50 -14.44
N GLN A 56 -4.79 30.98 -15.66
CA GLN A 56 -5.91 31.33 -16.54
C GLN A 56 -7.19 30.61 -16.15
N ILE A 57 -7.10 29.35 -15.70
CA ILE A 57 -8.26 28.56 -15.23
C ILE A 57 -8.90 29.19 -13.99
N ILE A 58 -8.11 29.60 -12.99
CA ILE A 58 -8.65 30.17 -11.74
C ILE A 58 -9.30 31.55 -11.90
N ARG A 59 -9.27 32.14 -13.11
CA ARG A 59 -10.06 33.35 -13.44
C ARG A 59 -11.52 33.03 -13.74
N LEU A 60 -11.84 31.76 -13.97
CA LEU A 60 -13.21 31.29 -14.11
C LEU A 60 -13.92 31.28 -12.75
N PRO A 61 -15.27 31.33 -12.70
CA PRO A 61 -16.02 31.38 -11.44
C PRO A 61 -16.05 29.99 -10.76
N LEU A 62 -14.90 29.55 -10.26
CA LEU A 62 -14.68 28.28 -9.60
C LEU A 62 -14.84 28.42 -8.08
N ALA A 63 -15.32 27.36 -7.42
CA ALA A 63 -15.33 27.28 -5.96
C ALA A 63 -13.90 27.03 -5.42
N PRO A 64 -13.59 27.37 -4.16
CA PRO A 64 -12.38 26.89 -3.50
C PRO A 64 -12.32 25.35 -3.52
N ASN A 65 -11.12 24.78 -3.52
CA ASN A 65 -10.87 23.34 -3.55
C ASN A 65 -11.63 22.59 -4.66
N SER A 66 -11.72 23.17 -5.86
CA SER A 66 -12.48 22.59 -6.99
C SER A 66 -11.61 21.97 -8.07
N ILE A 67 -10.28 22.04 -7.98
CA ILE A 67 -9.36 21.60 -9.04
C ILE A 67 -8.52 20.42 -8.58
N VAL A 68 -8.57 19.32 -9.33
CA VAL A 68 -7.66 18.17 -9.21
C VAL A 68 -6.58 18.30 -10.28
N LEU A 69 -5.31 18.22 -9.86
CA LEU A 69 -4.14 18.42 -10.70
C LEU A 69 -3.43 17.08 -10.98
N ASP A 70 -3.67 16.49 -12.15
CA ASP A 70 -3.08 15.22 -12.60
C ASP A 70 -1.74 15.48 -13.31
N GLY A 71 -0.64 15.23 -12.60
CA GLY A 71 0.71 15.44 -13.12
C GLY A 71 1.29 14.25 -13.88
N ASN A 72 0.61 13.10 -13.95
CA ASN A 72 1.04 11.95 -14.75
C ASN A 72 2.55 11.62 -14.62
N ARG A 73 3.08 11.72 -13.39
CA ARG A 73 4.46 11.40 -13.01
C ARG A 73 5.54 12.18 -13.76
N CYS A 74 5.25 13.42 -14.12
CA CYS A 74 6.12 14.20 -15.00
C CYS A 74 7.20 14.99 -14.25
N TRP A 75 6.94 15.40 -13.00
CA TRP A 75 7.72 16.43 -12.32
C TRP A 75 8.70 15.83 -11.32
N GLU A 76 9.82 16.52 -11.14
CA GLU A 76 10.71 16.34 -10.00
C GLU A 76 10.21 17.17 -8.81
N GLN A 77 10.66 16.85 -7.59
CA GLN A 77 10.20 17.53 -6.36
C GLN A 77 10.34 19.06 -6.42
N GLU A 78 11.44 19.58 -6.98
CA GLU A 78 11.66 21.03 -7.11
C GLU A 78 10.70 21.70 -8.09
N GLN A 79 10.25 20.99 -9.13
CA GLN A 79 9.28 21.53 -10.08
C GLN A 79 7.89 21.64 -9.43
N LEU A 80 7.50 20.65 -8.62
CA LEU A 80 6.27 20.70 -7.84
C LEU A 80 6.29 21.86 -6.84
N LYS A 81 7.40 22.06 -6.11
CA LYS A 81 7.56 23.21 -5.20
C LYS A 81 7.43 24.54 -5.93
N GLN A 82 8.10 24.66 -7.09
CA GLN A 82 8.02 25.87 -7.91
C GLN A 82 6.62 26.12 -8.46
N PHE A 83 5.88 25.08 -8.81
CA PHE A 83 4.48 25.20 -9.22
C PHE A 83 3.64 25.74 -8.07
N VAL A 84 3.65 25.04 -6.93
CA VAL A 84 2.88 25.38 -5.72
C VAL A 84 3.17 26.80 -5.25
N GLY A 85 4.45 27.21 -5.21
CA GLY A 85 4.83 28.56 -4.79
C GLY A 85 4.41 29.69 -5.74
N GLN A 86 3.87 29.37 -6.92
CA GLN A 86 3.53 30.34 -7.96
C GLN A 86 2.05 30.35 -8.35
N VAL A 87 1.25 29.47 -7.75
CA VAL A 87 -0.19 29.35 -7.99
C VAL A 87 -0.95 29.56 -6.69
N ASP A 88 -2.24 29.89 -6.78
CA ASP A 88 -3.09 30.01 -5.60
C ASP A 88 -3.54 28.60 -5.14
N PRO A 89 -3.10 28.11 -3.96
CA PRO A 89 -3.44 26.78 -3.50
C PRO A 89 -4.91 26.63 -3.09
N ASN A 90 -5.63 27.73 -2.84
CA ASN A 90 -7.02 27.69 -2.35
C ASN A 90 -8.01 27.06 -3.35
N TYR A 91 -7.62 26.97 -4.63
CA TYR A 91 -8.44 26.33 -5.67
C TYR A 91 -8.05 24.86 -5.89
N ILE A 92 -6.94 24.41 -5.31
CA ILE A 92 -6.41 23.06 -5.50
C ILE A 92 -7.03 22.14 -4.45
N LEU A 93 -7.77 21.13 -4.90
CA LEU A 93 -8.30 20.07 -4.05
C LEU A 93 -7.19 19.08 -3.66
N TYR A 94 -6.48 18.53 -4.67
CA TYR A 94 -5.27 17.72 -4.48
C TYR A 94 -4.46 17.60 -5.78
N PHE A 95 -3.19 17.19 -5.66
CA PHE A 95 -2.38 16.71 -6.77
C PHE A 95 -2.45 15.19 -6.91
N GLU A 96 -2.69 14.70 -8.12
CA GLU A 96 -2.70 13.29 -8.47
C GLU A 96 -1.44 12.94 -9.23
N GLU A 97 -0.71 11.95 -8.71
CA GLU A 97 0.52 11.45 -9.30
C GLU A 97 1.51 12.54 -9.81
N PRO A 98 1.80 13.65 -9.09
CA PRO A 98 2.61 14.74 -9.66
C PRO A 98 4.06 14.35 -9.95
N LEU A 99 4.63 13.47 -9.12
CA LEU A 99 6.06 13.19 -9.16
C LEU A 99 6.42 11.94 -9.96
N ARG A 100 7.56 12.03 -10.65
CA ARG A 100 8.22 10.92 -11.35
C ARG A 100 8.66 9.81 -10.40
N ASP A 101 9.20 10.17 -9.24
CA ASP A 101 9.62 9.23 -8.21
C ASP A 101 8.53 9.05 -7.14
N LEU A 102 7.91 7.88 -7.13
CA LEU A 102 6.89 7.50 -6.14
C LEU A 102 7.47 7.37 -4.71
N GLY A 103 8.78 7.16 -4.57
CA GLY A 103 9.47 7.09 -3.28
C GLY A 103 9.54 8.42 -2.54
N LEU A 104 9.27 9.54 -3.23
CA LEU A 104 9.29 10.88 -2.66
C LEU A 104 7.95 11.32 -2.04
N TYR A 105 6.84 10.62 -2.30
CA TYR A 105 5.51 10.97 -1.76
C TYR A 105 5.50 10.97 -0.22
N ALA A 106 6.33 10.11 0.39
CA ALA A 106 6.51 10.08 1.84
C ALA A 106 7.18 11.34 2.43
N LYS A 107 7.82 12.18 1.62
CA LYS A 107 8.58 13.37 2.02
C LYS A 107 7.88 14.69 1.66
N ILE A 108 6.69 14.64 1.04
CA ILE A 108 5.97 15.81 0.51
C ILE A 108 4.93 16.36 1.51
N ASP A 109 4.71 15.69 2.64
CA ASP A 109 3.83 16.11 3.75
C ASP A 109 4.16 17.48 4.39
N LEU A 110 5.15 18.20 3.88
CA LEU A 110 5.65 19.46 4.42
C LEU A 110 5.49 20.66 3.47
N LEU A 111 4.76 20.50 2.35
CA LEU A 111 4.33 21.64 1.54
C LEU A 111 2.96 22.08 2.05
N ASP A 112 2.97 23.10 2.91
CA ASP A 112 1.81 23.58 3.66
C ASP A 112 0.50 23.56 2.84
N SER A 113 -0.52 22.93 3.42
CA SER A 113 -1.94 22.96 3.04
C SER A 113 -2.39 22.32 1.71
N ILE A 114 -1.54 21.57 1.00
CA ILE A 114 -1.93 20.89 -0.25
C ILE A 114 -1.88 19.37 -0.11
N ARG A 115 -3.00 18.70 -0.45
CA ARG A 115 -3.15 17.24 -0.40
C ARG A 115 -2.58 16.56 -1.66
N PHE A 116 -2.03 15.35 -1.49
CA PHE A 116 -1.50 14.52 -2.58
C PHE A 116 -2.21 13.17 -2.57
N ALA A 117 -2.76 12.76 -3.71
CA ALA A 117 -3.43 11.47 -3.87
C ALA A 117 -2.73 10.58 -4.90
N VAL A 118 -2.76 9.29 -4.64
CA VAL A 118 -2.52 8.26 -5.65
C VAL A 118 -3.90 7.81 -6.12
N ASP A 119 -4.46 8.55 -7.07
CA ASP A 119 -5.74 8.34 -7.77
C ASP A 119 -6.91 7.80 -6.90
N GLU A 120 -7.61 8.68 -6.16
CA GLU A 120 -8.87 8.34 -5.45
C GLU A 120 -9.94 7.80 -6.42
N SER A 121 -9.91 8.27 -7.68
CA SER A 121 -10.86 7.86 -8.71
C SER A 121 -10.68 6.40 -9.12
N PHE A 122 -9.48 5.82 -8.94
CA PHE A 122 -9.26 4.39 -9.06
C PHE A 122 -10.11 3.60 -8.07
N PHE A 123 -10.24 4.04 -6.82
CA PHE A 123 -11.01 3.33 -5.79
C PHE A 123 -12.51 3.46 -6.03
N GLU A 124 -12.99 4.65 -6.35
CA GLU A 124 -14.41 4.89 -6.65
C GLU A 124 -14.87 4.13 -7.91
N GLN A 125 -14.06 4.12 -8.97
CA GLN A 125 -14.47 3.55 -10.27
C GLN A 125 -14.29 2.05 -10.34
N LYS A 126 -13.19 1.55 -9.81
CA LYS A 126 -12.84 0.13 -9.93
C LYS A 126 -13.48 -0.69 -8.83
N TYR A 127 -13.56 -0.15 -7.62
CA TYR A 127 -14.01 -0.88 -6.44
C TYR A 127 -15.31 -0.33 -5.84
N SER A 128 -15.86 0.77 -6.39
CA SER A 128 -17.10 1.38 -5.90
C SER A 128 -17.05 1.73 -4.41
N VAL A 129 -15.86 2.14 -3.95
CA VAL A 129 -15.60 2.58 -2.58
C VAL A 129 -15.81 4.09 -2.50
N LEU A 130 -16.46 4.57 -1.44
CA LEU A 130 -16.57 6.00 -1.15
C LEU A 130 -15.25 6.49 -0.57
N THR A 131 -14.75 7.62 -1.06
CA THR A 131 -13.55 8.27 -0.54
C THR A 131 -13.91 9.60 0.09
N THR A 132 -13.25 9.92 1.21
CA THR A 132 -13.31 11.23 1.84
C THR A 132 -11.92 11.64 2.32
N ALA A 133 -11.71 12.93 2.43
CA ALA A 133 -10.49 13.54 2.91
C ALA A 133 -10.54 13.82 4.42
N ASP A 134 -11.66 13.54 5.08
CA ASP A 134 -11.89 13.75 6.51
C ASP A 134 -11.84 12.43 7.28
N ASN A 135 -10.84 12.26 8.16
CA ASN A 135 -10.69 11.03 8.94
C ASN A 135 -11.84 10.86 9.95
N ASN A 136 -12.38 11.96 10.48
CA ASN A 136 -13.50 11.91 11.40
C ASN A 136 -14.76 11.38 10.70
N GLU A 137 -14.98 11.78 9.44
CA GLU A 137 -16.08 11.26 8.65
C GLU A 137 -15.97 9.74 8.46
N VAL A 138 -14.77 9.23 8.11
CA VAL A 138 -14.53 7.78 8.00
C VAL A 138 -14.87 7.07 9.31
N PHE A 139 -14.42 7.62 10.44
CA PHE A 139 -14.60 7.00 11.75
C PHE A 139 -16.06 7.00 12.19
N VAL A 140 -16.78 8.13 12.03
CA VAL A 140 -18.19 8.28 12.42
C VAL A 140 -19.11 7.41 11.54
N GLN A 141 -18.80 7.29 10.26
CA GLN A 141 -19.59 6.48 9.33
C GLN A 141 -19.32 4.97 9.45
N ALA A 142 -18.17 4.57 10.00
CA ALA A 142 -17.82 3.17 10.18
C ALA A 142 -18.81 2.48 11.12
N GLN A 143 -19.51 1.46 10.61
CA GLN A 143 -20.54 0.75 11.38
C GLN A 143 -19.96 -0.46 12.12
N ASP A 144 -19.03 -1.16 11.47
CA ASP A 144 -18.53 -2.46 11.92
C ASP A 144 -17.03 -2.44 12.21
N VAL A 145 -16.24 -1.91 11.26
CA VAL A 145 -14.77 -1.97 11.29
C VAL A 145 -14.16 -0.66 10.81
N VAL A 146 -13.12 -0.20 11.51
CA VAL A 146 -12.20 0.86 11.08
C VAL A 146 -10.81 0.25 10.87
N PHE A 147 -10.26 0.41 9.66
CA PHE A 147 -8.89 0.00 9.37
C PHE A 147 -7.90 1.16 9.54
N LEU A 148 -6.91 0.99 10.40
CA LEU A 148 -5.76 1.88 10.52
C LEU A 148 -4.63 1.36 9.62
N ALA A 149 -4.62 1.85 8.39
CA ALA A 149 -3.64 1.54 7.34
C ALA A 149 -2.71 2.72 7.01
N ILE A 150 -2.38 3.51 8.02
CA ILE A 150 -1.50 4.68 7.92
C ILE A 150 -0.06 4.33 8.25
N LYS A 151 0.85 5.27 8.02
CA LYS A 151 2.23 5.13 8.50
C LYS A 151 2.26 5.24 10.03
N PRO A 152 3.03 4.38 10.73
CA PRO A 152 3.16 4.44 12.20
C PRO A 152 3.56 5.82 12.72
N GLN A 153 4.38 6.55 11.98
CA GLN A 153 4.93 7.85 12.40
C GLN A 153 3.87 8.94 12.55
N ILE A 154 2.75 8.86 11.82
CA ILE A 154 1.68 9.85 11.88
C ILE A 154 0.54 9.44 12.82
N PHE A 155 0.63 8.25 13.44
CA PHE A 155 -0.44 7.69 14.25
C PHE A 155 -0.84 8.61 15.41
N SER A 156 0.12 9.22 16.11
CA SER A 156 -0.20 10.09 17.24
C SER A 156 -1.04 11.31 16.84
N ALA A 157 -0.82 11.88 15.66
CA ALA A 157 -1.59 13.02 15.18
C ALA A 157 -3.02 12.60 14.81
N ILE A 158 -3.16 11.47 14.10
CA ILE A 158 -4.46 10.92 13.71
C ILE A 158 -5.26 10.46 14.94
N ALA A 159 -4.60 9.85 15.94
CA ALA A 159 -5.25 9.48 17.19
C ALA A 159 -5.82 10.69 17.94
N GLN A 160 -5.09 11.81 17.96
CA GLN A 160 -5.56 13.06 18.57
C GLN A 160 -6.74 13.68 17.80
N GLU A 161 -6.69 13.66 16.47
CA GLU A 161 -7.79 14.10 15.61
C GLU A 161 -9.07 13.29 15.91
N LEU A 162 -8.96 11.96 15.92
CA LEU A 162 -10.07 11.04 16.11
C LEU A 162 -10.58 10.95 17.55
N ALA A 163 -9.80 11.42 18.54
CA ALA A 163 -10.15 11.30 19.97
C ALA A 163 -11.52 11.92 20.29
N SER A 164 -11.87 13.01 19.60
CA SER A 164 -13.14 13.73 19.80
C SER A 164 -14.38 12.96 19.32
N VAL A 165 -14.24 12.09 18.31
CA VAL A 165 -15.35 11.32 17.72
C VAL A 165 -15.40 9.88 18.22
N ALA A 166 -14.32 9.40 18.85
CA ALA A 166 -14.21 8.04 19.37
C ALA A 166 -15.02 7.79 20.67
N ASP A 167 -15.55 8.83 21.32
CA ASP A 167 -16.29 8.72 22.60
C ASP A 167 -17.82 8.67 22.42
N GLU A 168 -18.32 8.79 21.19
CA GLU A 168 -19.76 8.68 20.91
C GLU A 168 -20.23 7.21 21.00
N ALA A 169 -21.52 6.98 21.24
CA ALA A 169 -22.15 5.70 21.66
C ALA A 169 -21.96 4.47 20.73
N ARG A 170 -21.10 4.57 19.70
CA ARG A 170 -20.84 3.54 18.69
C ARG A 170 -19.39 3.06 18.78
N VAL A 171 -19.22 1.76 18.87
CA VAL A 171 -17.93 1.11 19.18
C VAL A 171 -17.54 0.21 18.00
N PRO A 172 -16.89 0.73 16.93
CA PRO A 172 -16.41 -0.11 15.84
C PRO A 172 -15.22 -0.97 16.28
N LEU A 173 -14.97 -2.07 15.56
CA LEU A 173 -13.72 -2.81 15.67
C LEU A 173 -12.60 -2.04 14.99
N VAL A 174 -11.57 -1.66 15.74
CA VAL A 174 -10.37 -1.04 15.17
C VAL A 174 -9.38 -2.13 14.78
N ILE A 175 -9.07 -2.26 13.50
CA ILE A 175 -8.01 -3.15 13.01
C ILE A 175 -6.84 -2.31 12.56
N SER A 176 -5.67 -2.51 13.16
CA SER A 176 -4.44 -1.83 12.76
C SER A 176 -3.50 -2.77 12.03
N ILE A 177 -2.97 -2.35 10.88
CA ILE A 177 -1.89 -3.03 10.16
C ILE A 177 -0.54 -2.31 10.30
N MET A 178 -0.45 -1.37 11.24
CA MET A 178 0.74 -0.55 11.44
C MET A 178 1.86 -1.35 12.09
N ALA A 179 3.04 -1.36 11.47
CA ALA A 179 4.23 -1.95 12.06
C ALA A 179 4.67 -1.13 13.29
N GLY A 180 5.08 -1.82 14.36
CA GLY A 180 5.62 -1.19 15.56
C GLY A 180 4.62 -0.48 16.49
N VAL A 181 3.33 -0.37 16.13
CA VAL A 181 2.30 0.18 17.02
C VAL A 181 1.68 -0.96 17.84
N SER A 182 1.85 -0.90 19.16
CA SER A 182 1.33 -1.89 20.10
C SER A 182 -0.17 -1.74 20.35
N ILE A 183 -0.82 -2.83 20.76
CA ILE A 183 -2.19 -2.85 21.27
C ILE A 183 -2.32 -1.86 22.42
N TYR A 184 -1.35 -1.79 23.32
CA TYR A 184 -1.34 -0.79 24.40
C TYR A 184 -1.48 0.65 23.86
N GLN A 185 -0.72 1.02 22.82
CA GLN A 185 -0.83 2.33 22.19
C GLN A 185 -2.18 2.53 21.49
N LEU A 186 -2.71 1.49 20.84
CA LEU A 186 -4.02 1.53 20.19
C LEU A 186 -5.15 1.71 21.22
N GLU A 187 -5.13 0.99 22.33
CA GLU A 187 -6.14 1.10 23.40
C GLU A 187 -6.04 2.42 24.15
N ALA A 188 -4.84 2.99 24.27
CA ALA A 188 -4.67 4.33 24.81
C ALA A 188 -5.27 5.41 23.88
N ALA A 189 -5.15 5.25 22.57
CA ALA A 189 -5.73 6.14 21.57
C ALA A 189 -7.24 5.97 21.41
N PHE A 190 -7.74 4.74 21.59
CA PHE A 190 -9.13 4.37 21.41
C PHE A 190 -9.67 3.64 22.65
N PRO A 191 -9.88 4.35 23.77
CA PRO A 191 -10.27 3.72 25.03
C PRO A 191 -11.59 2.99 24.90
N ARG A 192 -11.64 1.75 25.43
CA ARG A 192 -12.83 0.87 25.45
C ARG A 192 -13.28 0.33 24.08
N LEU A 193 -12.60 0.68 22.99
CA LEU A 193 -12.86 0.06 21.69
C LEU A 193 -12.18 -1.32 21.60
N PRO A 194 -12.82 -2.31 20.95
CA PRO A 194 -12.16 -3.55 20.58
C PRO A 194 -11.11 -3.24 19.52
N VAL A 195 -9.86 -3.60 19.81
CA VAL A 195 -8.73 -3.41 18.90
C VAL A 195 -8.13 -4.75 18.48
N ILE A 196 -7.75 -4.88 17.22
CA ILE A 196 -6.96 -5.99 16.70
C ILE A 196 -5.74 -5.40 16.00
N ARG A 197 -4.56 -5.85 16.40
CA ARG A 197 -3.32 -5.64 15.66
C ARG A 197 -3.14 -6.78 14.68
N ALA A 198 -2.95 -6.45 13.42
CA ALA A 198 -2.73 -7.38 12.34
C ALA A 198 -1.38 -7.10 11.67
N MET A 199 -0.70 -8.14 11.22
CA MET A 199 0.55 -8.03 10.47
C MET A 199 0.42 -8.84 9.18
N PRO A 200 -0.20 -8.25 8.13
CA PRO A 200 -0.26 -8.86 6.80
C PRO A 200 1.11 -8.77 6.13
N ASN A 201 1.23 -9.40 4.97
CA ASN A 201 2.41 -9.28 4.11
C ASN A 201 2.04 -9.04 2.65
N THR A 202 3.01 -8.61 1.85
CA THR A 202 2.83 -8.19 0.45
C THR A 202 2.14 -9.22 -0.46
N PRO A 203 2.35 -10.54 -0.31
CA PRO A 203 1.63 -11.56 -1.08
C PRO A 203 0.10 -11.54 -0.96
N ALA A 204 -0.47 -10.80 0.01
CA ALA A 204 -1.91 -10.55 0.07
C ALA A 204 -2.47 -9.92 -1.22
N THR A 205 -1.65 -9.14 -1.94
CA THR A 205 -2.02 -8.51 -3.23
C THR A 205 -2.38 -9.51 -4.33
N VAL A 206 -1.97 -10.78 -4.19
CA VAL A 206 -2.27 -11.89 -5.12
C VAL A 206 -3.06 -13.01 -4.44
N GLY A 207 -3.66 -12.75 -3.27
CA GLY A 207 -4.45 -13.74 -2.53
C GLY A 207 -3.64 -14.86 -1.87
N ALA A 208 -2.31 -14.70 -1.78
CA ALA A 208 -1.40 -15.68 -1.18
C ALA A 208 -0.73 -15.13 0.09
N GLY A 209 -1.39 -14.18 0.77
CA GLY A 209 -0.90 -13.54 1.96
C GLY A 209 -0.85 -14.49 3.17
N VAL A 210 -0.14 -14.03 4.20
CA VAL A 210 -0.26 -14.57 5.56
C VAL A 210 -0.37 -13.38 6.50
N THR A 211 -1.43 -13.37 7.30
CA THR A 211 -1.66 -12.31 8.29
C THR A 211 -1.66 -12.91 9.68
N ALA A 212 -0.76 -12.43 10.55
CA ALA A 212 -0.90 -12.72 11.97
C ALA A 212 -1.83 -11.70 12.63
N VAL A 213 -2.69 -12.14 13.54
CA VAL A 213 -3.61 -11.27 14.28
C VAL A 213 -3.44 -11.48 15.79
N SER A 214 -3.51 -10.37 16.53
CA SER A 214 -3.52 -10.34 18.00
C SER A 214 -4.55 -9.31 18.45
N GLY A 215 -5.46 -9.71 19.33
CA GLY A 215 -6.52 -8.82 19.83
C GLY A 215 -6.23 -8.24 21.21
N GLY A 216 -6.80 -7.07 21.48
CA GLY A 216 -6.71 -6.36 22.76
C GLY A 216 -7.71 -6.82 23.81
N ALA A 217 -7.76 -6.10 24.93
CA ALA A 217 -8.53 -6.44 26.12
C ALA A 217 -10.05 -6.38 25.91
N TYR A 218 -10.52 -5.55 24.98
CA TYR A 218 -11.95 -5.33 24.72
C TYR A 218 -12.52 -6.20 23.59
N ILE A 219 -11.72 -7.10 23.01
CA ILE A 219 -12.21 -7.97 21.93
C ILE A 219 -13.23 -8.99 22.46
N GLN A 220 -14.13 -9.41 21.58
CA GLN A 220 -15.07 -10.50 21.78
C GLN A 220 -14.84 -11.53 20.67
N PRO A 221 -15.30 -12.78 20.81
CA PRO A 221 -15.13 -13.81 19.78
C PRO A 221 -15.59 -13.35 18.38
N LYS A 222 -16.67 -12.57 18.31
CA LYS A 222 -17.17 -11.99 17.05
C LYS A 222 -16.15 -11.06 16.36
N HIS A 223 -15.37 -10.29 17.12
CA HIS A 223 -14.38 -9.36 16.56
C HIS A 223 -13.21 -10.13 15.95
N GLN A 224 -12.76 -11.17 16.64
CA GLN A 224 -11.72 -12.07 16.14
C GLN A 224 -12.17 -12.74 14.84
N GLU A 225 -13.42 -13.22 14.81
CA GLU A 225 -14.02 -13.82 13.63
C GLU A 225 -14.10 -12.86 12.45
N THR A 226 -14.56 -11.62 12.68
CA THR A 226 -14.60 -10.58 11.65
C THR A 226 -13.21 -10.29 11.07
N ALA A 227 -12.20 -10.13 11.91
CA ALA A 227 -10.83 -9.92 11.42
C ALA A 227 -10.33 -11.14 10.61
N ARG A 228 -10.60 -12.35 11.09
CA ARG A 228 -10.24 -13.59 10.40
C ARG A 228 -10.90 -13.67 9.02
N GLU A 229 -12.19 -13.37 8.90
CA GLU A 229 -12.91 -13.35 7.62
C GLU A 229 -12.31 -12.35 6.63
N ILE A 230 -12.01 -11.13 7.10
CA ILE A 230 -11.43 -10.08 6.25
C ILE A 230 -10.07 -10.50 5.70
N PHE A 231 -9.17 -10.98 6.57
CA PHE A 231 -7.83 -11.37 6.12
C PHE A 231 -7.80 -12.71 5.38
N ALA A 232 -8.76 -13.61 5.65
CA ALA A 232 -8.92 -14.86 4.90
C ALA A 232 -9.27 -14.63 3.41
N ALA A 233 -9.84 -13.48 3.07
CA ALA A 233 -10.11 -13.11 1.68
C ALA A 233 -8.83 -12.92 0.84
N VAL A 234 -7.69 -12.67 1.49
CA VAL A 234 -6.41 -12.37 0.82
C VAL A 234 -5.27 -13.32 1.22
N GLY A 235 -5.53 -14.35 2.03
CA GLY A 235 -4.51 -15.29 2.44
C GLY A 235 -4.84 -16.11 3.67
N GLU A 236 -3.82 -16.70 4.29
CA GLU A 236 -3.95 -17.43 5.55
C GLU A 236 -3.95 -16.47 6.74
N VAL A 237 -4.67 -16.84 7.80
CA VAL A 237 -4.71 -16.08 9.06
C VAL A 237 -4.19 -16.96 10.19
N VAL A 238 -3.31 -16.39 11.02
CA VAL A 238 -2.77 -17.07 12.20
C VAL A 238 -2.97 -16.18 13.41
N GLU A 239 -3.51 -16.74 14.49
CA GLU A 239 -3.66 -16.04 15.76
C GLU A 239 -2.39 -16.22 16.60
N VAL A 240 -1.85 -15.12 17.12
CA VAL A 240 -0.64 -15.12 17.95
C VAL A 240 -0.81 -14.18 19.13
N SER A 241 -0.05 -14.39 20.19
CA SER A 241 0.07 -13.38 21.24
C SER A 241 0.81 -12.16 20.70
N GLU A 242 0.49 -10.97 21.22
CA GLU A 242 1.12 -9.74 20.77
C GLU A 242 2.66 -9.76 20.90
N SER A 243 3.17 -10.43 21.95
CA SER A 243 4.60 -10.61 22.20
C SER A 243 5.36 -11.29 21.05
N LEU A 244 4.65 -11.97 20.14
CA LEU A 244 5.22 -12.63 18.96
C LEU A 244 5.16 -11.76 17.70
N MET A 245 4.51 -10.59 17.72
CA MET A 245 4.28 -9.78 16.51
C MET A 245 5.58 -9.28 15.88
N ASP A 246 6.61 -8.97 16.67
CA ASP A 246 7.93 -8.62 16.12
C ASP A 246 8.62 -9.82 15.45
N ALA A 247 8.41 -11.03 15.98
CA ALA A 247 8.89 -12.26 15.37
C ALA A 247 8.15 -12.53 14.04
N VAL A 248 6.84 -12.30 14.00
CA VAL A 248 6.04 -12.35 12.76
C VAL A 248 6.57 -11.36 11.73
N THR A 249 6.84 -10.11 12.12
CA THR A 249 7.43 -9.09 11.24
C THR A 249 8.76 -9.56 10.64
N GLY A 250 9.64 -10.13 11.47
CA GLY A 250 10.92 -10.66 11.01
C GLY A 250 10.79 -11.88 10.09
N LEU A 251 9.74 -12.68 10.26
CA LEU A 251 9.51 -13.88 9.47
C LEU A 251 8.64 -13.65 8.24
N SER A 252 7.32 -13.45 8.41
CA SER A 252 6.36 -13.38 7.29
C SER A 252 6.21 -11.97 6.73
N GLY A 253 6.44 -10.93 7.53
CA GLY A 253 6.44 -9.54 7.05
C GLY A 253 7.62 -9.25 6.14
N SER A 254 8.83 -9.63 6.58
CA SER A 254 10.09 -9.43 5.84
C SER A 254 10.40 -10.57 4.86
N GLY A 255 9.83 -11.75 5.09
CA GLY A 255 10.03 -12.99 4.32
C GLY A 255 9.91 -12.87 2.80
N PRO A 256 8.94 -12.12 2.24
CA PRO A 256 8.83 -11.95 0.79
C PRO A 256 10.11 -11.42 0.14
N ALA A 257 10.85 -10.54 0.81
CA ALA A 257 12.13 -10.03 0.30
C ALA A 257 13.21 -11.13 0.30
N TYR A 258 13.24 -12.00 1.31
CA TYR A 258 14.18 -13.12 1.37
C TYR A 258 13.92 -14.13 0.24
N VAL A 259 12.64 -14.39 -0.06
CA VAL A 259 12.23 -15.26 -1.16
C VAL A 259 12.57 -14.63 -2.51
N ALA A 260 12.33 -13.33 -2.69
CA ALA A 260 12.71 -12.62 -3.92
C ALA A 260 14.21 -12.70 -4.19
N LEU A 261 15.04 -12.46 -3.17
CA LEU A 261 16.49 -12.60 -3.26
C LEU A 261 16.91 -14.04 -3.61
N MET A 262 16.23 -15.04 -3.04
CA MET A 262 16.48 -16.45 -3.37
C MET A 262 16.17 -16.77 -4.83
N VAL A 263 15.03 -16.31 -5.35
CA VAL A 263 14.64 -16.51 -6.76
C VAL A 263 15.63 -15.83 -7.70
N GLU A 264 16.04 -14.60 -7.38
CA GLU A 264 17.06 -13.85 -8.14
C GLU A 264 18.40 -14.62 -8.17
N ALA A 265 18.89 -15.06 -7.01
CA ALA A 265 20.15 -15.80 -6.90
C ALA A 265 20.11 -17.15 -7.64
N LEU A 266 18.98 -17.87 -7.60
CA LEU A 266 18.79 -19.10 -8.38
C LEU A 266 18.83 -18.84 -9.89
N ALA A 267 18.18 -17.76 -10.35
CA ALA A 267 18.21 -17.36 -11.75
C ALA A 267 19.64 -16.99 -12.20
N ASP A 268 20.39 -16.27 -11.36
CA ASP A 268 21.80 -15.96 -11.60
C ASP A 268 22.67 -17.21 -11.69
N GLY A 269 22.46 -18.19 -10.79
CA GLY A 269 23.12 -19.49 -10.85
C GLY A 269 22.80 -20.25 -12.15
N GLY A 270 21.56 -20.16 -12.63
CA GLY A 270 21.15 -20.70 -13.93
C GLY A 270 21.87 -20.05 -15.11
N VAL A 271 21.99 -18.72 -15.12
CA VAL A 271 22.74 -17.97 -16.14
C VAL A 271 24.23 -18.29 -16.09
N ALA A 272 24.82 -18.34 -14.91
CA ALA A 272 26.22 -18.75 -14.73
C ALA A 272 26.48 -20.18 -15.23
N SER A 273 25.43 -21.02 -15.25
CA SER A 273 25.46 -22.38 -15.78
C SER A 273 25.09 -22.46 -17.28
N GLY A 274 24.90 -21.33 -17.96
CA GLY A 274 24.68 -21.24 -19.40
C GLY A 274 23.23 -21.06 -19.86
N LEU A 275 22.26 -20.89 -18.95
CA LEU A 275 20.88 -20.63 -19.35
C LEU A 275 20.67 -19.17 -19.83
N PRO A 276 19.80 -18.93 -20.83
CA PRO A 276 19.33 -17.59 -21.12
C PRO A 276 18.57 -16.98 -19.93
N ARG A 277 18.80 -15.70 -19.65
CA ARG A 277 18.21 -14.98 -18.50
C ARG A 277 16.69 -15.17 -18.36
N PRO A 278 15.85 -15.00 -19.40
CA PRO A 278 14.41 -15.16 -19.25
C PRO A 278 14.00 -16.57 -18.82
N ILE A 279 14.68 -17.59 -19.36
CA ILE A 279 14.43 -18.99 -19.01
C ILE A 279 14.86 -19.28 -17.57
N ALA A 280 16.03 -18.80 -17.16
CA ALA A 280 16.51 -18.98 -15.80
C ALA A 280 15.58 -18.34 -14.75
N GLN A 281 15.06 -17.14 -15.03
CA GLN A 281 14.08 -16.45 -14.17
C GLN A 281 12.78 -17.26 -14.04
N GLN A 282 12.23 -17.73 -15.17
CA GLN A 282 11.01 -18.54 -15.16
C GLN A 282 11.21 -19.84 -14.36
N LEU A 283 12.30 -20.57 -14.62
CA LEU A 283 12.58 -21.82 -13.92
C LEU A 283 12.78 -21.61 -12.42
N ALA A 284 13.50 -20.57 -12.00
CA ALA A 284 13.71 -20.26 -10.59
C ALA A 284 12.40 -19.95 -9.86
N LEU A 285 11.56 -19.08 -10.45
CA LEU A 285 10.27 -18.71 -9.88
C LEU A 285 9.34 -19.91 -9.72
N GLU A 286 9.16 -20.70 -10.79
CA GLU A 286 8.28 -21.88 -10.78
C GLU A 286 8.80 -22.97 -9.83
N THR A 287 10.12 -23.13 -9.71
CA THR A 287 10.72 -24.09 -8.77
C THR A 287 10.39 -23.73 -7.33
N VAL A 288 10.51 -22.44 -6.95
CA VAL A 288 10.18 -21.98 -5.59
C VAL A 288 8.68 -22.11 -5.34
N LEU A 289 7.83 -21.64 -6.26
CA LEU A 289 6.38 -21.71 -6.14
C LEU A 289 5.88 -23.16 -6.01
N GLY A 290 6.32 -24.04 -6.90
CA GLY A 290 5.93 -25.45 -6.89
C GLY A 290 6.38 -26.18 -5.64
N THR A 291 7.60 -25.90 -5.15
CA THR A 291 8.13 -26.51 -3.91
C THR A 291 7.33 -26.05 -2.68
N ALA A 292 7.03 -24.76 -2.58
CA ALA A 292 6.22 -24.23 -1.49
C ALA A 292 4.80 -24.82 -1.49
N LYS A 293 4.17 -24.91 -2.67
CA LYS A 293 2.86 -25.54 -2.84
C LYS A 293 2.88 -27.02 -2.43
N LEU A 294 3.89 -27.76 -2.87
CA LEU A 294 4.04 -29.18 -2.52
C LEU A 294 4.16 -29.38 -1.01
N LEU A 295 4.97 -28.56 -0.32
CA LEU A 295 5.08 -28.61 1.14
C LEU A 295 3.75 -28.32 1.83
N LYS A 296 3.01 -27.30 1.37
CA LYS A 296 1.70 -26.92 1.92
C LYS A 296 0.67 -28.04 1.77
N GLU A 297 0.57 -28.64 0.59
CA GLU A 297 -0.44 -29.66 0.29
C GLU A 297 -0.12 -31.01 0.92
N SER A 298 1.15 -31.42 0.87
CA SER A 298 1.59 -32.72 1.38
C SER A 298 1.76 -32.76 2.91
N LYS A 299 1.88 -31.59 3.56
CA LYS A 299 2.17 -31.44 4.99
C LYS A 299 3.43 -32.18 5.45
N LEU A 300 4.35 -32.48 4.52
CA LEU A 300 5.61 -33.12 4.83
C LEU A 300 6.53 -32.18 5.60
N HIS A 301 7.35 -32.75 6.47
CA HIS A 301 8.45 -31.99 7.05
C HIS A 301 9.44 -31.59 5.93
N PRO A 302 9.97 -30.35 5.90
CA PRO A 302 10.87 -29.91 4.82
C PRO A 302 12.11 -30.80 4.63
N ALA A 303 12.64 -31.36 5.71
CA ALA A 303 13.77 -32.31 5.63
C ALA A 303 13.40 -33.59 4.86
N GLU A 304 12.16 -34.06 5.00
CA GLU A 304 11.68 -35.24 4.29
C GLU A 304 11.52 -34.97 2.79
N LEU A 305 10.94 -33.83 2.42
CA LEU A 305 10.87 -33.45 0.99
C LEU A 305 12.28 -33.33 0.39
N LYS A 306 13.21 -32.68 1.11
CA LYS A 306 14.62 -32.57 0.71
C LYS A 306 15.23 -33.96 0.49
N ASP A 307 15.03 -34.92 1.39
CA ASP A 307 15.55 -36.28 1.23
C ASP A 307 14.92 -37.01 0.03
N ARG A 308 13.61 -36.85 -0.20
CA ARG A 308 12.89 -37.45 -1.35
C ARG A 308 13.42 -37.00 -2.72
N VAL A 309 13.93 -35.77 -2.83
CA VAL A 309 14.47 -35.23 -4.09
C VAL A 309 16.00 -35.35 -4.19
N THR A 310 16.63 -36.08 -3.26
CA THR A 310 18.08 -36.21 -3.15
C THR A 310 18.52 -37.65 -3.38
N SER A 311 19.00 -37.95 -4.60
CA SER A 311 19.57 -39.26 -4.91
C SER A 311 21.04 -39.37 -4.46
N PRO A 312 21.51 -40.58 -4.06
CA PRO A 312 22.92 -40.81 -3.72
C PRO A 312 23.86 -40.42 -4.87
N GLY A 313 24.82 -39.54 -4.61
CA GLY A 313 25.78 -39.05 -5.62
C GLY A 313 25.18 -38.17 -6.72
N GLY A 314 23.90 -37.79 -6.61
CA GLY A 314 23.20 -36.99 -7.61
C GLY A 314 23.53 -35.50 -7.58
N THR A 315 22.96 -34.75 -8.53
CA THR A 315 23.15 -33.30 -8.64
C THR A 315 22.60 -32.54 -7.43
N THR A 316 21.46 -32.97 -6.88
CA THR A 316 20.83 -32.32 -5.71
C THR A 316 21.72 -32.35 -4.48
N ILE A 317 22.34 -33.50 -4.13
CA ILE A 317 23.20 -33.57 -2.94
C ILE A 317 24.47 -32.74 -3.10
N ALA A 318 25.01 -32.64 -4.32
CA ALA A 318 26.15 -31.77 -4.61
C ALA A 318 25.80 -30.29 -4.40
N GLY A 319 24.61 -29.86 -4.82
CA GLY A 319 24.09 -28.51 -4.57
C GLY A 319 23.86 -28.24 -3.08
N ILE A 320 23.19 -29.16 -2.37
CA ILE A 320 22.96 -29.07 -0.92
C ILE A 320 24.28 -28.95 -0.16
N ALA A 321 25.30 -29.73 -0.52
CA ALA A 321 26.61 -29.65 0.11
C ALA A 321 27.24 -28.24 0.00
N GLN A 322 27.05 -27.54 -1.12
CA GLN A 322 27.49 -26.14 -1.25
C GLN A 322 26.65 -25.18 -0.41
N LEU A 323 25.32 -25.36 -0.35
CA LEU A 323 24.46 -24.53 0.50
C LEU A 323 24.83 -24.65 1.98
N GLU A 324 25.07 -25.88 2.46
CA GLU A 324 25.50 -26.12 3.84
C GLU A 324 26.91 -25.56 4.11
N LYS A 325 27.85 -25.73 3.16
CA LYS A 325 29.20 -25.12 3.25
C LYS A 325 29.14 -23.60 3.39
N ASN A 326 28.18 -22.96 2.72
CA ASN A 326 27.97 -21.50 2.79
C ASN A 326 27.01 -21.08 3.91
N SER A 327 26.69 -21.98 4.85
CA SER A 327 25.86 -21.68 6.03
C SER A 327 24.48 -21.13 5.69
N PHE A 328 23.86 -21.61 4.61
CA PHE A 328 22.57 -21.11 4.11
C PHE A 328 21.48 -21.05 5.20
N ARG A 329 21.37 -22.09 6.02
CA ARG A 329 20.40 -22.12 7.15
C ARG A 329 20.66 -21.00 8.14
N SER A 330 21.93 -20.79 8.50
CA SER A 330 22.33 -19.74 9.44
C SER A 330 22.00 -18.36 8.90
N ALA A 331 22.23 -18.12 7.60
CA ALA A 331 21.93 -16.84 6.98
C ALA A 331 20.43 -16.49 7.09
N LEU A 332 19.54 -17.45 6.84
CA LEU A 332 18.09 -17.24 6.96
C LEU A 332 17.66 -17.05 8.43
N ILE A 333 18.20 -17.84 9.36
CA ILE A 333 17.88 -17.72 10.79
C ILE A 333 18.30 -16.34 11.32
N GLU A 334 19.52 -15.90 11.00
CA GLU A 334 20.01 -14.60 11.44
C GLU A 334 19.29 -13.44 10.76
N ALA A 335 18.85 -13.58 9.50
CA ALA A 335 18.02 -12.58 8.83
C ALA A 335 16.69 -12.34 9.58
N VAL A 336 16.00 -13.42 9.97
CA VAL A 336 14.75 -13.33 10.75
C VAL A 336 15.02 -12.67 12.11
N LYS A 337 16.05 -13.11 12.84
CA LYS A 337 16.41 -12.54 14.15
C LYS A 337 16.75 -11.05 14.05
N ALA A 338 17.52 -10.65 13.05
CA ALA A 338 17.90 -9.26 12.83
C ALA A 338 16.68 -8.39 12.51
N ALA A 339 15.78 -8.86 11.65
CA ALA A 339 14.55 -8.15 11.32
C ALA A 339 13.58 -8.05 12.52
N THR A 340 13.49 -9.10 13.34
CA THR A 340 12.75 -9.07 14.61
C THR A 340 13.32 -8.04 15.58
N ALA A 341 14.63 -8.03 15.79
CA ALA A 341 15.29 -7.03 16.64
C ALA A 341 15.03 -5.61 16.12
N ARG A 342 15.11 -5.41 14.80
CA ARG A 342 14.81 -4.12 14.18
C ARG A 342 13.35 -3.69 14.35
N SER A 343 12.40 -4.63 14.27
CA SER A 343 10.97 -4.36 14.55
C SER A 343 10.79 -3.86 15.98
N GLN A 344 11.44 -4.49 16.95
CA GLN A 344 11.41 -4.07 18.37
C GLN A 344 12.01 -2.68 18.60
N GLU A 345 13.07 -2.33 17.87
CA GLU A 345 13.68 -1.00 17.93
C GLU A 345 12.77 0.10 17.38
N LEU A 346 12.02 -0.20 16.30
CA LEU A 346 11.11 0.77 15.67
C LEU A 346 9.83 1.02 16.49
N GLY A 347 9.46 0.09 17.37
CA GLY A 347 8.31 0.24 18.26
C GLY A 347 8.59 0.98 19.57
N LYS A 348 9.83 1.43 19.80
CA LYS A 348 10.23 2.25 20.95
C LYS A 348 10.21 3.74 20.62
#